data_AF-A0AAV4Z0Q9-F1
#
_entry.id   AF-A0AAV4Z0Q9-F1
#
_cell.length_a   1.000
_cell.length_b   1.000
_cell.length_c   1.000
_cell.angle_alpha   90.00
_cell.angle_beta   90.00
_cell.angle_gamma   90.00
#
_symmetry.space_group_name_H-M   'P 1'
#
loop_
_entity.id
_entity.type
_entity.pdbx_description
1 polymer ?
#
loop_
_entity_poly.entity_id
_entity_poly.type
_entity_poly.pdbx_seq_one_letter_code
_entity_poly.pdbx_strand_id
1 'polypeptide(L)'
;MRLKEMSIGTKALAVGAALAVPAPSVALAAPAKPSFDCTKAASQVEKAICASVPPAQADAELTDVYQDRRRTLSAAAARLAVDERRFLAARERVFGFGAKDPAALLLGEIAGRVTVLRSLRIPPRTALPEPGATTPAPSRGTPTTRRYSNEAGLREPVTG
;
A
#
# COMPACT_ATOMS: atom_id res chain seq x y z
N MET A 1 71.37 1.56 11.90
CA MET A 1 71.99 0.55 12.80
C MET A 1 70.88 -0.29 13.40
N ARG A 2 71.03 -1.62 13.29
CA ARG A 2 70.17 -2.63 13.93
C ARG A 2 70.34 -2.61 15.46
N LEU A 3 69.38 -3.28 16.12
CA LEU A 3 69.39 -4.02 17.41
C LEU A 3 68.23 -3.53 18.29
N LYS A 4 67.38 -4.36 18.91
CA LYS A 4 67.51 -5.79 19.20
C LYS A 4 66.12 -6.36 19.49
N GLU A 5 65.97 -7.63 19.20
CA GLU A 5 64.79 -8.45 19.43
C GLU A 5 64.55 -8.73 20.93
N MET A 6 63.37 -9.29 21.21
CA MET A 6 63.16 -10.53 21.99
C MET A 6 62.16 -10.38 23.14
N SER A 7 60.97 -10.95 22.96
CA SER A 7 60.57 -12.08 23.82
C SER A 7 59.41 -12.85 23.18
N ILE A 8 59.75 -14.00 22.60
CA ILE A 8 58.81 -15.02 22.13
C ILE A 8 58.36 -15.78 23.38
N GLY A 9 57.14 -15.50 23.85
CA GLY A 9 56.48 -16.22 24.92
C GLY A 9 55.50 -17.25 24.35
N THR A 10 56.00 -18.39 23.88
CA THR A 10 55.16 -19.52 23.49
C THR A 10 54.71 -20.28 24.73
N LYS A 11 53.46 -20.12 25.17
CA LYS A 11 52.78 -21.10 26.03
C LYS A 11 51.27 -21.17 25.75
N ALA A 12 50.81 -22.41 25.64
CA ALA A 12 49.45 -22.90 25.66
C ALA A 12 48.61 -22.76 24.37
N LEU A 13 48.61 -23.87 23.61
CA LEU A 13 47.43 -24.35 22.89
C LEU A 13 46.24 -24.34 23.86
N ALA A 14 45.28 -23.45 23.66
CA ALA A 14 43.91 -23.65 24.10
C ALA A 14 43.06 -23.78 22.84
N VAL A 15 42.73 -25.04 22.49
CA VAL A 15 41.67 -25.35 21.54
C VAL A 15 40.35 -24.98 22.24
N GLY A 16 40.04 -23.69 22.22
CA GLY A 16 38.70 -23.20 22.49
C GLY A 16 37.93 -23.30 21.19
N ALA A 17 37.12 -24.35 21.03
CA ALA A 17 36.13 -24.43 19.98
C ALA A 17 35.09 -23.33 20.20
N ALA A 18 35.38 -22.12 19.70
CA ALA A 18 34.41 -21.06 19.57
C ALA A 18 33.39 -21.53 18.53
N LEU A 19 32.24 -22.03 18.99
CA LEU A 19 31.04 -22.21 18.19
C LEU A 19 30.65 -20.82 17.67
N ALA A 20 31.14 -20.49 16.47
CA ALA A 20 30.70 -19.32 15.72
C ALA A 20 29.22 -19.55 15.39
N VAL A 21 28.32 -18.98 16.20
CA VAL A 21 26.90 -18.92 15.89
C VAL A 21 26.77 -18.04 14.65
N PRO A 22 26.30 -18.56 13.49
CA PRO A 22 26.05 -17.70 12.34
C PRO A 22 24.93 -16.74 12.70
N ALA A 23 25.24 -15.44 12.80
CA ALA A 23 24.24 -14.41 12.94
C ALA A 23 23.34 -14.45 11.67
N PRO A 24 22.01 -14.51 11.80
CA PRO A 24 21.13 -14.44 10.65
C PRO A 24 21.37 -13.09 9.97
N SER A 25 21.88 -13.14 8.74
CA SER A 25 21.97 -11.97 7.88
C SER A 25 20.54 -11.59 7.52
N VAL A 26 19.96 -10.65 8.28
CA VAL A 26 18.76 -9.92 7.86
C VAL A 26 19.14 -9.15 6.61
N ALA A 27 18.88 -9.74 5.45
CA ALA A 27 18.93 -9.05 4.18
C ALA A 27 17.91 -7.91 4.25
N LEU A 28 18.38 -6.68 4.45
CA LEU A 28 17.58 -5.49 4.23
C LEU A 28 17.14 -5.53 2.77
N ALA A 29 15.88 -5.89 2.52
CA ALA A 29 15.28 -5.80 1.21
C ALA A 29 15.51 -4.37 0.70
N ALA A 30 16.10 -4.24 -0.49
CA ALA A 30 16.25 -2.95 -1.13
C ALA A 30 14.86 -2.27 -1.17
N PRO A 31 14.77 -0.96 -0.87
CA PRO A 31 13.50 -0.26 -0.87
C PRO A 31 12.82 -0.46 -2.24
N ALA A 32 11.58 -0.97 -2.23
CA ALA A 32 10.88 -1.26 -3.47
C ALA A 32 10.77 0.03 -4.29
N LYS A 33 11.27 -0.04 -5.53
CA LYS A 33 11.18 1.05 -6.50
C LYS A 33 9.71 1.18 -6.94
N PRO A 34 9.18 2.39 -7.16
CA PRO A 34 7.84 2.54 -7.72
C PRO A 34 7.74 1.86 -9.10
N SER A 35 6.52 1.69 -9.59
CA SER A 35 6.21 0.98 -10.83
C SER A 35 6.73 1.67 -12.11
N PHE A 36 7.33 2.85 -11.97
CA PHE A 36 7.85 3.67 -13.05
C PHE A 36 9.28 4.18 -12.76
N ASP A 37 9.91 4.76 -13.78
CA ASP A 37 11.23 5.35 -13.66
C ASP A 37 11.16 6.76 -13.07
N CYS A 38 11.66 6.94 -11.85
CA CYS A 38 11.69 8.23 -11.18
C CYS A 38 12.43 9.33 -11.95
N THR A 39 13.36 8.99 -12.85
CA THR A 39 14.02 9.99 -13.70
C THR A 39 13.07 10.59 -14.75
N LYS A 40 11.93 9.95 -14.99
CA LYS A 40 10.88 10.36 -15.94
C LYS A 40 9.64 10.95 -15.26
N ALA A 41 9.68 11.14 -13.92
CA ALA A 41 8.57 11.67 -13.16
C ALA A 41 8.21 13.09 -13.64
N ALA A 42 7.01 13.24 -14.20
CA ALA A 42 6.49 14.48 -14.73
C ALA A 42 5.44 15.11 -13.80
N SER A 43 4.54 14.28 -13.25
CA SER A 43 3.42 14.75 -12.44
C SER A 43 3.82 15.03 -10.99
N GLN A 44 3.01 15.83 -10.27
CA GLN A 44 3.22 16.05 -8.83
C GLN A 44 3.09 14.75 -8.03
N VAL A 45 2.16 13.88 -8.42
CA VAL A 45 2.00 12.55 -7.82
C VAL A 45 3.25 11.71 -8.04
N GLU A 46 3.74 11.60 -9.27
CA GLU A 46 4.94 10.81 -9.58
C GLU A 46 6.15 11.32 -8.78
N LYS A 47 6.31 12.65 -8.68
CA LYS A 47 7.37 13.25 -7.86
C LYS A 47 7.20 12.93 -6.38
N ALA A 48 5.98 12.98 -5.84
CA ALA A 48 5.70 12.61 -4.45
C ALA A 48 5.98 11.12 -4.17
N ILE A 49 5.65 10.23 -5.13
CA ILE A 49 5.99 8.80 -5.05
C ILE A 49 7.52 8.62 -5.01
N CYS A 50 8.25 9.32 -5.88
CA CYS A 50 9.70 9.19 -5.95
C CYS A 50 10.44 9.84 -4.77
N ALA A 51 9.84 10.83 -4.11
CA ALA A 51 10.45 11.55 -3.00
C ALA A 51 10.35 10.80 -1.65
N SER A 52 9.59 9.70 -1.57
CA SER A 52 9.32 9.02 -0.29
C SER A 52 9.17 7.51 -0.45
N VAL A 53 9.82 6.74 0.43
CA VAL A 53 9.81 5.27 0.38
C VAL A 53 8.41 4.66 0.53
N PRO A 54 7.54 5.09 1.47
CA PRO A 54 6.26 4.41 1.66
C PRO A 54 5.30 4.52 0.45
N PRO A 55 5.09 5.70 -0.17
CA PRO A 55 4.31 5.80 -1.40
C PRO A 55 4.92 5.03 -2.58
N ALA A 56 6.26 4.97 -2.69
CA ALA A 56 6.94 4.16 -3.70
C ALA A 56 6.65 2.66 -3.56
N GLN A 57 6.72 2.13 -2.33
CA GLN A 57 6.40 0.74 -2.05
C GLN A 57 4.92 0.44 -2.35
N ALA A 58 4.02 1.33 -1.93
CA ALA A 58 2.60 1.17 -2.18
C ALA A 58 2.25 1.21 -3.69
N ASP A 59 2.94 2.04 -4.48
CA ASP A 59 2.74 2.11 -5.94
C ASP A 59 3.19 0.82 -6.66
N ALA A 60 4.30 0.23 -6.21
CA ALA A 60 4.75 -1.08 -6.69
C ALA A 60 3.72 -2.18 -6.34
N GLU A 61 3.27 -2.21 -5.08
CA GLU A 61 2.26 -3.16 -4.60
C GLU A 61 0.93 -3.04 -5.36
N LEU A 62 0.48 -1.80 -5.61
CA LEU A 62 -0.71 -1.53 -6.42
C LEU A 62 -0.59 -2.16 -7.80
N THR A 63 0.55 -1.99 -8.46
CA THR A 63 0.80 -2.55 -9.79
C THR A 63 0.74 -4.07 -9.76
N ASP A 64 1.40 -4.70 -8.79
CA ASP A 64 1.41 -6.16 -8.66
C ASP A 64 0.02 -6.73 -8.42
N VAL A 65 -0.73 -6.15 -7.48
CA VAL A 65 -2.11 -6.57 -7.16
C VAL A 65 -3.03 -6.35 -8.36
N TYR A 66 -2.91 -5.22 -9.07
CA TYR A 66 -3.69 -4.95 -10.27
C TYR A 66 -3.45 -6.00 -11.36
N GLN A 67 -2.18 -6.36 -11.62
CA GLN A 67 -1.85 -7.38 -12.62
C GLN A 67 -2.36 -8.76 -12.23
N ASP A 68 -2.24 -9.14 -10.95
CA ASP A 68 -2.85 -10.36 -10.41
C ASP A 68 -4.37 -10.39 -10.63
N ARG A 69 -5.08 -9.31 -10.27
CA ARG A 69 -6.54 -9.21 -10.46
C ARG A 69 -6.93 -9.23 -11.93
N ARG A 70 -6.16 -8.62 -12.83
CA ARG A 70 -6.44 -8.71 -14.28
C ARG A 70 -6.34 -10.13 -14.82
N ARG A 71 -5.40 -10.93 -14.30
CA ARG A 71 -5.23 -12.33 -14.70
C ARG A 71 -6.32 -13.22 -14.12
N THR A 72 -6.61 -13.07 -12.83
CA THR A 72 -7.58 -13.90 -12.09
C THR A 72 -9.04 -13.54 -12.41
N LEU A 73 -9.33 -12.27 -12.67
CA LEU A 73 -10.66 -11.76 -13.05
C LEU A 73 -10.74 -11.55 -14.57
N SER A 74 -10.25 -12.50 -15.37
CA SER A 74 -10.08 -12.35 -16.82
C SER A 74 -11.36 -11.91 -17.56
N ALA A 75 -12.52 -12.44 -17.19
CA ALA A 75 -13.82 -12.05 -17.75
C ALA A 75 -14.22 -10.59 -17.45
N ALA A 76 -13.65 -9.98 -16.41
CA ALA A 76 -13.86 -8.59 -16.02
C ALA A 76 -12.66 -7.68 -16.35
N ALA A 77 -11.59 -8.20 -16.96
CA ALA A 77 -10.32 -7.48 -17.12
C ALA A 77 -10.45 -6.14 -17.86
N ALA A 78 -11.33 -6.05 -18.87
CA ALA A 78 -11.58 -4.80 -19.60
C ALA A 78 -12.23 -3.73 -18.71
N ARG A 79 -13.21 -4.13 -17.87
CA ARG A 79 -13.86 -3.23 -16.91
C ARG A 79 -12.88 -2.79 -15.82
N LEU A 80 -12.10 -3.73 -15.30
CA LEU A 80 -11.04 -3.45 -14.33
C LEU A 80 -10.00 -2.46 -14.89
N ALA A 81 -9.65 -2.57 -16.18
CA ALA A 81 -8.74 -1.63 -16.82
C ALA A 81 -9.32 -0.22 -16.95
N VAL A 82 -10.62 -0.08 -17.23
CA VAL A 82 -11.30 1.23 -17.23
C VAL A 82 -11.31 1.82 -15.82
N ASP A 83 -11.64 1.01 -14.82
CA ASP A 83 -11.70 1.44 -13.42
C ASP A 83 -10.33 1.92 -12.91
N GLU A 84 -9.26 1.17 -13.20
CA GLU A 84 -7.90 1.57 -12.82
C GLU A 84 -7.46 2.89 -13.48
N ARG A 85 -7.77 3.10 -14.76
CA ARG A 85 -7.49 4.37 -15.43
C ARG A 85 -8.21 5.55 -14.77
N ARG A 86 -9.46 5.33 -14.31
CA ARG A 86 -10.22 6.36 -13.59
C ARG A 86 -9.60 6.66 -12.23
N PHE A 87 -9.15 5.63 -11.51
CA PHE A 87 -8.42 5.81 -10.26
C PHE A 87 -7.16 6.66 -10.47
N LEU A 88 -6.30 6.31 -11.43
CA LEU A 88 -5.07 7.05 -11.72
C LEU A 88 -5.38 8.53 -12.09
N ALA A 89 -6.38 8.77 -12.94
CA ALA A 89 -6.78 10.13 -13.30
C ALA A 89 -7.37 10.93 -12.13
N ALA A 90 -8.09 10.29 -11.20
CA ALA A 90 -8.60 10.94 -10.00
C ALA A 90 -7.46 11.30 -9.03
N ARG A 91 -6.49 10.38 -8.86
CA ARG A 91 -5.28 10.59 -8.07
C ARG A 91 -4.50 11.81 -8.56
N GLU A 92 -4.27 11.94 -9.87
CA GLU A 92 -3.58 13.13 -10.40
C GLU A 92 -4.31 14.45 -10.09
N ARG A 93 -5.65 14.45 -10.16
CA ARG A 93 -6.44 15.67 -9.91
C ARG A 93 -6.44 16.09 -8.44
N VAL A 94 -6.68 15.16 -7.52
CA VAL A 94 -6.82 15.49 -6.08
C VAL A 94 -5.48 15.98 -5.50
N PHE A 95 -4.37 15.45 -5.98
CA PHE A 95 -3.04 15.77 -5.47
C PHE A 95 -2.38 17.00 -6.09
N GLY A 96 -2.93 17.53 -7.19
CA GLY A 96 -2.45 18.78 -7.79
C GLY A 96 -2.73 20.06 -6.97
N PHE A 97 -3.46 19.97 -5.86
CA PHE A 97 -4.01 21.13 -5.12
C PHE A 97 -3.33 21.46 -3.77
N GLY A 98 -2.06 21.13 -3.58
CA GLY A 98 -1.27 21.69 -2.45
C GLY A 98 -1.64 21.15 -1.06
N ALA A 99 -1.81 19.84 -0.93
CA ALA A 99 -1.99 19.19 0.37
C ALA A 99 -0.80 19.49 1.33
N LYS A 100 -1.09 19.66 2.62
CA LYS A 100 -0.06 19.90 3.67
C LYS A 100 0.91 18.73 3.82
N ASP A 101 0.40 17.50 3.66
CA ASP A 101 1.20 16.28 3.63
C ASP A 101 0.78 15.43 2.42
N PRO A 102 1.35 15.71 1.24
CA PRO A 102 1.00 15.00 0.02
C PRO A 102 1.45 13.53 0.07
N ALA A 103 2.50 13.19 0.82
CA ALA A 103 3.00 11.83 0.90
C ALA A 103 2.06 10.92 1.71
N ALA A 104 1.58 11.38 2.88
CA ALA A 104 0.65 10.60 3.69
C ALA A 104 -0.72 10.45 3.01
N LEU A 105 -1.23 11.51 2.39
CA LEU A 105 -2.49 11.45 1.64
C LEU A 105 -2.34 10.44 0.49
N LEU A 106 -1.20 10.44 -0.22
CA LEU A 106 -0.94 9.54 -1.35
C LEU A 106 -0.82 8.10 -0.94
N LEU A 107 -0.11 7.84 0.15
CA LEU A 107 -0.03 6.52 0.74
C LEU A 107 -1.44 6.00 1.09
N GLY A 108 -2.26 6.81 1.75
CA GLY A 108 -3.63 6.46 2.11
C GLY A 108 -4.48 6.07 0.91
N GLU A 109 -4.44 6.85 -0.17
CA GLU A 109 -5.22 6.56 -1.37
C GLU A 109 -4.74 5.32 -2.13
N ILE A 110 -3.43 5.13 -2.25
CA ILE A 110 -2.88 3.93 -2.89
C ILE A 110 -3.22 2.68 -2.06
N ALA A 111 -3.05 2.75 -0.73
CA ALA A 111 -3.38 1.63 0.17
C ALA A 111 -4.89 1.30 0.16
N GLY A 112 -5.75 2.32 0.11
CA GLY A 112 -7.20 2.16 -0.05
C GLY A 112 -7.53 1.44 -1.37
N ARG A 113 -6.89 1.83 -2.47
CA ARG A 113 -7.07 1.16 -3.77
C ARG A 113 -6.61 -0.28 -3.75
N VAL A 114 -5.44 -0.58 -3.17
CA VAL A 114 -4.94 -1.96 -2.99
C VAL A 114 -5.96 -2.81 -2.23
N THR A 115 -6.55 -2.27 -1.16
CA THR A 115 -7.59 -2.96 -0.38
C THR A 115 -8.82 -3.28 -1.23
N VAL A 116 -9.29 -2.32 -2.03
CA VAL A 116 -10.41 -2.55 -2.97
C VAL A 116 -10.06 -3.66 -3.94
N LEU A 117 -8.92 -3.60 -4.62
CA LEU A 117 -8.51 -4.61 -5.60
C LEU A 117 -8.43 -6.01 -4.98
N ARG A 118 -7.87 -6.15 -3.78
CA ARG A 118 -7.80 -7.42 -3.05
C ARG A 118 -9.17 -7.97 -2.67
N SER A 119 -10.14 -7.10 -2.40
CA SER A 119 -11.51 -7.49 -2.07
C SER A 119 -12.33 -7.97 -3.27
N LEU A 120 -11.89 -7.67 -4.50
CA LEU A 120 -12.60 -8.06 -5.70
C LEU A 120 -12.61 -9.59 -5.85
N ARG A 121 -13.82 -10.12 -6.04
CA ARG A 121 -14.11 -11.54 -6.21
C ARG A 121 -15.13 -11.73 -7.33
N ILE A 122 -15.03 -12.85 -8.04
CA ILE A 122 -16.11 -13.31 -8.91
C ILE A 122 -17.13 -14.01 -8.02
N PRO A 123 -18.39 -13.54 -7.92
CA PRO A 123 -19.42 -14.31 -7.22
C PRO A 123 -19.66 -15.63 -7.97
N PRO A 124 -19.97 -16.74 -7.28
CA PRO A 124 -20.39 -17.96 -7.95
C PRO A 124 -21.62 -17.68 -8.83
N ARG A 125 -21.77 -18.37 -9.96
CA ARG A 125 -22.91 -18.13 -10.88
C ARG A 125 -24.26 -18.22 -10.18
N THR A 126 -24.37 -19.09 -9.18
CA THR A 126 -25.58 -19.27 -8.35
C THR A 126 -25.90 -18.11 -7.42
N ALA A 127 -24.96 -17.16 -7.23
CA ALA A 127 -25.17 -15.95 -6.44
C ALA A 127 -25.68 -14.77 -7.27
N LEU A 128 -25.77 -14.90 -8.60
CA LEU A 128 -26.48 -13.93 -9.42
C LEU A 128 -27.95 -14.36 -9.53
N PRO A 129 -28.92 -13.47 -9.26
CA PRO A 129 -30.31 -13.77 -9.57
C PRO A 129 -30.44 -14.04 -11.08
N GLU A 130 -31.17 -15.10 -11.43
CA GLU A 130 -31.44 -15.47 -12.82
C GLU A 130 -31.95 -14.23 -13.59
N PRO A 131 -31.49 -14.01 -14.84
CA PRO A 131 -32.01 -12.91 -15.67
C PRO A 131 -33.52 -13.12 -15.89
N GLY A 132 -34.33 -12.38 -15.15
CA GLY A 132 -35.79 -12.53 -15.10
C GLY A 132 -36.37 -12.65 -13.68
N ALA A 133 -35.55 -12.80 -12.64
CA ALA A 133 -36.00 -12.68 -11.27
C ALA A 133 -36.35 -11.21 -10.97
N THR A 134 -37.62 -10.86 -11.15
CA THR A 134 -38.18 -9.58 -10.71
C THR A 134 -37.83 -9.41 -9.24
N THR A 135 -36.93 -8.47 -8.93
CA THR A 135 -36.65 -8.12 -7.54
C THR A 135 -37.97 -7.67 -6.92
N PRO A 136 -38.46 -8.29 -5.82
CA PRO A 136 -39.63 -7.77 -5.15
C PRO A 136 -39.32 -6.33 -4.75
N ALA A 137 -40.23 -5.41 -5.10
CA ALA A 137 -40.11 -4.00 -4.75
C ALA A 137 -39.73 -3.89 -3.27
N PRO A 138 -38.74 -3.05 -2.89
CA PRO A 138 -38.38 -2.89 -1.50
C PRO A 138 -39.66 -2.54 -0.74
N SER A 139 -40.03 -3.38 0.24
CA SER A 139 -41.12 -3.03 1.14
C SER A 139 -40.74 -1.68 1.74
N ARG A 140 -41.68 -0.73 1.71
CA ARG A 140 -41.50 0.60 2.30
C ARG A 140 -41.32 0.41 3.80
N GLY A 141 -40.09 0.11 4.21
CA GLY A 141 -39.67 0.15 5.60
C GLY A 141 -39.84 1.58 6.10
N THR A 142 -40.43 1.72 7.27
CA THR A 142 -40.59 2.98 7.99
C THR A 142 -39.23 3.70 8.06
N PRO A 143 -39.17 5.03 7.83
CA PRO A 143 -37.92 5.77 7.86
C PRO A 143 -37.39 5.76 9.29
N THR A 144 -36.42 4.89 9.56
CA THR A 144 -35.59 5.00 10.75
C THR A 144 -34.63 6.15 10.49
N THR A 145 -34.81 7.25 11.21
CA THR A 145 -33.93 8.41 11.18
C THR A 145 -32.53 7.98 11.61
N ARG A 146 -31.68 7.63 10.65
CA ARG A 146 -30.25 7.43 10.88
C ARG A 146 -29.64 8.81 11.19
N ARG A 147 -29.57 9.17 12.47
CA ARG A 147 -28.72 10.28 12.94
C ARG A 147 -27.29 9.98 12.48
N TYR A 148 -26.79 10.76 11.53
CA TYR A 148 -25.36 10.90 11.31
C TYR A 148 -24.80 11.64 12.53
N SER A 149 -24.23 10.90 13.48
CA SER A 149 -23.42 11.52 14.52
C SER A 149 -22.13 12.00 13.86
N ASN A 150 -22.05 13.30 13.61
CA ASN A 150 -20.78 13.97 13.37
C ASN A 150 -20.05 14.11 14.70
N GLU A 151 -19.01 13.31 14.90
CA GLU A 151 -18.09 13.46 16.02
C GLU A 151 -17.21 14.69 15.79
N ALA A 152 -17.78 15.86 16.03
CA ALA A 152 -17.04 17.10 16.21
C ALA A 152 -17.48 17.70 17.55
N GLY A 153 -16.89 17.16 18.61
CA GLY A 153 -17.03 17.69 19.97
C GLY A 153 -16.36 19.05 20.07
N LEU A 154 -17.13 20.11 19.81
CA LEU A 154 -16.88 21.43 20.37
C LEU A 154 -18.24 22.04 20.75
N ARG A 155 -18.62 21.86 22.01
CA ARG A 155 -19.76 22.56 22.63
C ARG A 155 -19.18 23.66 23.51
N GLU A 156 -19.24 24.89 23.03
CA GLU A 156 -19.30 26.05 23.93
C GLU A 156 -20.72 26.11 24.54
N PRO A 157 -20.87 26.50 25.82
CA PRO A 157 -22.18 26.66 26.43
C PRO A 157 -22.89 27.92 25.93
N VAL A 158 -24.14 27.76 25.50
CA VAL A 158 -25.07 28.87 25.26
C VAL A 158 -25.64 29.31 26.61
N THR A 159 -25.27 30.49 27.10
CA THR A 159 -26.03 31.23 28.11
C THR A 159 -27.08 32.10 27.44
N GLY A 160 -28.30 32.05 27.97
CA GLY A 160 -29.42 32.92 27.58
C GLY A 160 -29.34 34.32 28.18
#